data_AF-A0A7V9PSD5-F1
#
_entry.id   AF-A0A7V9PSD5-F1
#
_cell.length_a   1.000
_cell.length_b   1.000
_cell.length_c   1.000
_cell.angle_alpha   90.00
_cell.angle_beta   90.00
_cell.angle_gamma   90.00
#
_symmetry.space_group_name_H-M   'P 1'
#
loop_
_entity.id
_entity.type
_entity.pdbx_description
1 polymer ?
#
loop_
_entity_poly.entity_id
_entity_poly.type
_entity_poly.pdbx_seq_one_letter_code
_entity_poly.pdbx_strand_id
1 'polypeptide(L)'
;MKVDPDRGEEVDRHLRDDVTAWAKRQPGFVTGQWLRLSGGEHGLGVVVFDTEEHANAAAQGPRSQPWVEGRAWNTESVRVLTQIATA
;
A
#
# COMPACT_ATOMS: atom_id res chain seq x y z
N MET A 1 7.17 -1.11 -2.04
CA MET A 1 7.08 0.22 -2.67
C MET A 1 8.42 0.89 -2.45
N LYS A 2 8.92 1.60 -3.44
CA LYS A 2 10.16 2.38 -3.30
C LYS A 2 9.82 3.67 -2.57
N VAL A 3 10.69 4.08 -1.67
CA VAL A 3 10.62 5.30 -0.89
C VAL A 3 11.94 6.04 -1.06
N ASP A 4 11.86 7.34 -1.29
CA ASP A 4 12.99 8.24 -1.19
C ASP A 4 13.32 8.43 0.31
N PRO A 5 14.50 8.01 0.78
CA PRO A 5 14.86 8.06 2.19
C PRO A 5 14.88 9.50 2.75
N ASP A 6 15.22 10.49 1.92
CA ASP A 6 15.29 11.89 2.33
C ASP A 6 13.90 12.56 2.40
N ARG A 7 12.87 11.89 1.86
CA ARG A 7 11.48 12.37 1.83
C ARG A 7 10.53 11.46 2.60
N GLY A 8 11.05 10.68 3.56
CA GLY A 8 10.29 9.72 4.33
C GLY A 8 9.04 10.30 5.02
N GLU A 9 9.11 11.50 5.59
CA GLU A 9 7.96 12.14 6.24
C GLU A 9 6.82 12.47 5.27
N GLU A 10 7.17 12.86 4.04
CA GLU A 10 6.18 13.11 2.99
C GLU A 10 5.45 11.83 2.61
N VAL A 11 6.20 10.73 2.47
CA VAL A 11 5.63 9.42 2.18
C VAL A 11 4.74 8.94 3.34
N ASP A 12 5.19 9.09 4.59
CA ASP A 12 4.40 8.69 5.75
C ASP A 12 3.09 9.49 5.85
N ARG A 13 3.11 10.78 5.49
CA ARG A 13 1.90 11.61 5.41
C ARG A 13 0.98 11.12 4.30
N HIS A 14 1.49 10.88 3.11
CA HIS A 14 0.72 10.35 1.99
C HIS A 14 0.05 9.01 2.33
N LEU A 15 0.78 8.10 3.00
CA LEU A 15 0.24 6.80 3.41
C LEU A 15 -0.86 6.95 4.47
N ARG A 16 -0.64 7.81 5.47
CA ARG A 16 -1.58 8.05 6.56
C ARG A 16 -2.86 8.73 6.09
N ASP A 17 -2.75 9.71 5.21
CA ASP A 17 -3.86 10.60 4.89
C ASP A 17 -4.60 10.10 3.64
N ASP A 18 -3.87 9.91 2.53
CA ASP A 18 -4.48 9.60 1.25
C ASP A 18 -4.73 8.10 1.07
N VAL A 19 -3.69 7.28 1.26
CA VAL A 19 -3.75 5.85 0.98
C VAL A 19 -4.65 5.13 1.97
N THR A 20 -4.55 5.47 3.26
CA THR A 20 -5.43 4.90 4.29
C THR A 20 -6.90 5.24 4.01
N ALA A 21 -7.19 6.49 3.64
CA ALA A 21 -8.56 6.89 3.31
C ALA A 21 -9.07 6.19 2.04
N TRP A 22 -8.23 6.06 1.01
CA TRP A 22 -8.57 5.34 -0.22
C TRP A 22 -8.85 3.85 0.05
N ALA A 23 -8.01 3.19 0.85
CA ALA A 23 -8.16 1.77 1.17
C ALA A 23 -9.46 1.49 1.94
N LYS A 24 -9.79 2.33 2.93
CA LYS A 24 -11.04 2.23 3.71
C LYS A 24 -12.31 2.37 2.88
N ARG A 25 -12.23 3.00 1.70
CA ARG A 25 -13.37 3.15 0.77
C ARG A 25 -13.51 1.99 -0.20
N GLN A 26 -12.55 1.07 -0.25
CA GLN A 26 -12.64 -0.09 -1.15
C GLN A 26 -13.68 -1.08 -0.60
N PRO A 27 -14.50 -1.69 -1.48
CA PRO A 27 -15.40 -2.78 -1.10
C PRO A 27 -14.64 -3.88 -0.37
N GLY A 28 -15.26 -4.44 0.68
CA GLY A 28 -14.70 -5.55 1.43
C GLY A 28 -13.51 -5.24 2.32
N PHE A 29 -13.10 -3.97 2.49
CA PHE A 29 -11.99 -3.61 3.38
C PHE A 29 -12.25 -4.08 4.83
N VAL A 30 -11.30 -4.83 5.39
CA VAL A 30 -11.34 -5.30 6.78
C VAL A 30 -10.35 -4.52 7.63
N THR A 31 -9.08 -4.51 7.24
CA THR A 31 -8.01 -3.80 7.96
C THR A 31 -6.84 -3.47 7.04
N GLY A 32 -6.01 -2.54 7.46
CA GLY A 32 -4.79 -2.17 6.75
C GLY A 32 -3.65 -1.83 7.71
N GLN A 33 -2.43 -2.17 7.30
CA GLN A 33 -1.20 -1.81 7.97
C GLN A 33 -0.24 -1.19 6.95
N TRP A 34 0.40 -0.10 7.35
CA TRP A 34 1.36 0.64 6.54
C TRP A 34 2.67 0.70 7.30
N LEU A 35 3.72 0.18 6.70
CA LEU A 35 4.98 -0.14 7.36
C LEU A 35 6.13 0.46 6.56
N ARG A 36 7.12 0.99 7.26
CA ARG A 36 8.44 1.28 6.70
C ARG A 36 9.34 0.07 6.94
N LEU A 37 10.04 -0.41 5.93
CA LEU A 37 11.05 -1.45 6.10
C LEU A 37 12.34 -0.84 6.67
N SER A 38 13.12 -1.66 7.37
CA SER A 38 14.44 -1.27 7.87
C SER A 38 15.30 -0.74 6.72
N GLY A 39 16.00 0.38 6.95
CA GLY A 39 16.76 1.09 5.92
C GLY A 39 15.99 2.23 5.23
N GLY A 40 14.67 2.34 5.43
CA GLY A 40 13.89 3.53 5.06
C GLY A 40 13.57 3.70 3.58
N GLU A 41 14.28 3.00 2.69
CA GLU A 41 14.12 3.08 1.23
C GLU A 41 12.91 2.30 0.68
N HIS A 42 12.26 1.50 1.52
CA HIS A 42 11.11 0.70 1.10
C HIS A 42 9.98 0.79 2.11
N GLY A 43 8.76 0.83 1.58
CA GLY A 43 7.51 0.77 2.32
C GLY A 43 6.67 -0.43 1.90
N LEU A 44 5.84 -0.91 2.83
CA LEU A 44 4.91 -2.01 2.62
C LEU A 44 3.52 -1.62 3.13
N GLY A 45 2.51 -1.78 2.28
CA GLY A 45 1.11 -1.75 2.68
C GLY A 45 0.54 -3.17 2.64
N VAL A 46 -0.02 -3.63 3.76
CA VAL A 46 -0.77 -4.88 3.85
C VAL A 46 -2.23 -4.52 4.09
N VAL A 47 -3.13 -4.95 3.22
CA VAL A 47 -4.56 -4.68 3.32
C VAL A 47 -5.32 -5.99 3.22
N VAL A 48 -6.21 -6.23 4.17
CA VAL A 48 -7.05 -7.42 4.24
C VAL A 48 -8.44 -7.09 3.74
N PHE A 49 -8.97 -7.97 2.89
CA PHE A 49 -10.32 -7.91 2.36
C PHE A 49 -11.11 -9.16 2.74
N ASP A 50 -12.43 -9.05 2.78
CA ASP A 50 -13.35 -10.15 3.10
C ASP A 50 -13.36 -11.28 2.04
N THR A 51 -13.04 -10.96 0.79
CA THR A 51 -13.05 -11.86 -0.35
C THR A 51 -11.83 -11.64 -1.25
N GLU A 52 -11.44 -12.70 -1.97
CA GLU A 52 -10.38 -12.62 -2.98
C GLU A 52 -10.75 -11.68 -4.14
N GLU A 53 -12.03 -11.61 -4.51
CA GLU A 53 -12.52 -10.72 -5.56
C GLU A 53 -12.30 -9.25 -5.19
N HIS A 54 -12.70 -8.84 -3.98
CA HIS A 54 -12.47 -7.48 -3.49
C HIS A 54 -10.98 -7.16 -3.38
N ALA A 55 -10.15 -8.10 -2.93
CA ALA A 55 -8.69 -7.92 -2.90
C ALA A 55 -8.11 -7.70 -4.31
N ASN A 56 -8.54 -8.50 -5.29
CA ASN A 56 -8.08 -8.38 -6.67
C ASN A 56 -8.53 -7.07 -7.33
N ALA A 57 -9.77 -6.63 -7.07
CA ALA A 57 -10.29 -5.36 -7.55
C ALA A 57 -9.50 -4.19 -6.96
N ALA A 58 -9.32 -4.16 -5.63
CA ALA A 58 -8.56 -3.10 -4.96
C ALA A 58 -7.09 -3.06 -5.41
N ALA A 59 -6.46 -4.22 -5.65
CA ALA A 59 -5.07 -4.30 -6.12
C ALA A 59 -4.83 -3.62 -7.48
N GLN A 60 -5.87 -3.42 -8.31
CA GLN A 60 -5.72 -2.73 -9.60
C GLN A 60 -5.32 -1.26 -9.44
N GLY A 61 -5.79 -0.58 -8.39
CA GLY A 61 -5.44 0.82 -8.12
C GLY A 61 -3.93 1.06 -7.99
N PRO A 62 -3.23 0.38 -7.06
CA PRO A 62 -1.79 0.52 -6.93
C PRO A 62 -1.02 -0.07 -8.12
N ARG A 63 -1.53 -1.11 -8.80
CA ARG A 63 -0.90 -1.70 -10.01
C ARG A 63 -0.91 -0.78 -11.21
N SER A 64 -1.97 0.03 -11.37
CA SER A 64 -2.11 0.95 -12.50
C SER A 64 -1.34 2.25 -12.34
N GLN A 65 -0.75 2.47 -11.16
CA GLN A 65 0.03 3.66 -10.91
C GLN A 65 1.29 3.67 -11.79
N PRO A 66 1.48 4.71 -12.63
CA PRO A 66 2.69 4.81 -13.40
C PRO A 66 3.88 5.05 -12.48
N TRP A 67 5.04 4.59 -12.94
CA TRP A 67 6.30 5.05 -12.38
C TRP A 67 6.49 6.53 -12.70
N VAL A 68 6.86 7.33 -11.70
CA VAL A 68 7.13 8.76 -11.85
C VAL A 68 8.53 9.03 -11.32
N GLU A 69 9.42 9.47 -12.21
CA GLU A 69 10.78 9.87 -11.86
C GLU A 69 10.75 11.08 -10.92
N GLY A 70 11.61 11.07 -9.88
CA GLY A 70 11.67 12.14 -8.88
C GLY A 70 10.51 12.19 -7.88
N ARG A 71 9.51 11.30 -7.97
CA ARG A 71 8.46 11.17 -6.95
C ARG A 71 9.02 10.50 -5.69
N ALA A 72 8.60 10.99 -4.51
CA ALA A 72 9.05 10.50 -3.20
C ALA A 72 8.75 9.00 -2.95
N TRP A 73 7.81 8.43 -3.69
CA TRP A 73 7.45 7.02 -3.60
C TRP A 73 7.04 6.48 -4.97
N ASN A 74 7.17 5.18 -5.16
CA ASN A 74 6.63 4.48 -6.33
C ASN A 74 6.14 3.08 -5.96
N THR A 75 5.06 2.62 -6.59
CA THR A 75 4.65 1.21 -6.48
C THR A 75 5.64 0.34 -7.23
N GLU A 76 6.34 -0.53 -6.51
CA GLU A 76 7.27 -1.51 -7.12
C GLU A 76 6.57 -2.83 -7.45
N SER A 77 5.71 -3.30 -6.54
CA SER A 77 5.00 -4.55 -6.70
C SER A 77 3.72 -4.57 -5.89
N VAL A 78 2.74 -5.34 -6.39
CA VAL A 78 1.47 -5.63 -5.72
C VAL A 78 1.19 -7.11 -5.88
N ARG A 79 0.91 -7.78 -4.77
CA ARG A 79 0.57 -9.21 -4.71
C ARG A 79 -0.75 -9.36 -3.97
N VAL A 80 -1.57 -10.30 -4.43
CA VAL A 80 -2.76 -10.77 -3.68
C VAL A 80 -2.37 -12.11 -3.08
N LEU A 81 -2.61 -12.28 -1.80
CA LEU A 81 -2.19 -13.45 -1.02
C LEU A 81 -3.38 -13.96 -0.20
N THR A 82 -3.39 -15.26 0.08
CA THR A 82 -4.36 -15.87 0.99
C THR A 82 -3.86 -15.75 2.43
N GLN A 83 -4.67 -15.14 3.30
CA GLN A 83 -4.36 -15.07 4.72
C GLN A 83 -4.65 -16.43 5.39
N ILE A 84 -3.61 -17.04 5.96
CA ILE A 84 -3.73 -18.34 6.65
C ILE A 84 -4.06 -18.18 8.13
N ALA A 85 -3.61 -17.09 8.76
CA ALA A 85 -3.88 -16.78 10.18
C ALA A 85 -3.75 -15.27 10.48
N THR A 86 -4.34 -14.84 11.61
CA THR A 86 -4.07 -13.57 12.30
C THR A 86 -4.01 -13.85 13.80
N ALA A 87 -3.22 -13.05 14.53
CA ALA A 87 -3.26 -13.03 15.99
C ALA A 87 -4.43 -12.16 16.50
#